data_AF-A0A2V7GAU1-F1
#
_entry.id   AF-A0A2V7GAU1-F1
#
_cell.length_a   1.000
_cell.length_b   1.000
_cell.length_c   1.000
_cell.angle_alpha   90.00
_cell.angle_beta   90.00
_cell.angle_gamma   90.00
#
_symmetry.space_group_name_H-M   'P 1'
#
loop_
_entity.id
_entity.type
_entity.pdbx_description
1 polymer ?
#
loop_
_entity_poly.entity_id
_entity_poly.type
_entity_poly.pdbx_seq_one_letter_code
_entity_poly.pdbx_strand_id
1 'polypeptide(L)' 'MPSLGGKTIAITEARRAVELATLITKLGGVPYPAPAVREVLRRDQR' A
#
# COMPACT_ATOMS: atom_id res chain seq x y z
N MET A 1 -19.98 5.02 9.08
CA MET A 1 -18.88 5.01 8.08
C MET A 1 -18.11 3.70 8.23
N PRO A 2 -17.62 3.08 7.14
CA PRO A 2 -16.75 1.91 7.25
C PRO A 2 -15.47 2.27 8.03
N SER A 3 -15.00 1.34 8.86
CA SER A 3 -13.81 1.49 9.70
C SER A 3 -13.02 0.19 9.70
N LEU A 4 -11.69 0.29 9.78
CA LEU A 4 -10.78 -0.83 9.92
C LEU A 4 -10.59 -1.27 11.37
N GLY A 5 -11.18 -0.56 12.33
CA GLY A 5 -11.29 -1.00 13.74
C GLY A 5 -9.94 -1.28 14.41
N GLY A 6 -8.91 -0.49 14.13
CA GLY A 6 -7.56 -0.66 14.68
C GLY A 6 -6.77 -1.81 14.07
N LYS A 7 -7.30 -2.52 13.05
CA LYS A 7 -6.59 -3.65 12.43
C LYS A 7 -5.31 -3.21 11.74
N THR A 8 -4.28 -4.03 11.87
CA THR A 8 -3.05 -3.92 11.08
C THR A 8 -3.30 -4.42 9.66
N ILE A 9 -2.97 -3.59 8.67
CA ILE A 9 -3.18 -3.90 7.25
C ILE A 9 -1.84 -3.90 6.53
N ALA A 10 -1.48 -5.06 5.98
CA ALA A 10 -0.29 -5.20 5.15
C ALA A 10 -0.49 -4.52 3.79
N ILE A 11 0.47 -3.69 3.40
CA ILE A 11 0.53 -3.04 2.09
C ILE A 11 1.49 -3.86 1.23
N THR A 12 0.94 -4.59 0.25
CA THR A 12 1.71 -5.42 -0.70
C THR A 12 1.93 -4.75 -2.05
N GLU A 13 1.68 -3.45 -2.12
CA GLU A 13 1.77 -2.61 -3.31
C GLU A 13 2.87 -1.55 -3.09
N ALA A 14 3.70 -1.29 -4.11
CA ALA A 14 4.89 -0.44 -3.95
C ALA A 14 4.72 0.99 -4.49
N ARG A 15 3.96 1.21 -5.57
CA ARG A 15 3.90 2.50 -6.27
C ARG A 15 3.04 3.53 -5.52
N ARG A 16 1.96 3.09 -4.87
CA ARG A 16 0.97 3.90 -4.14
C ARG A 16 0.91 3.57 -2.65
N ALA A 17 2.00 3.02 -2.09
CA ALA A 17 2.07 2.59 -0.71
C ALA A 17 1.75 3.73 0.28
N VAL A 18 2.14 4.96 -0.05
CA VAL A 18 1.92 6.15 0.80
C VAL A 18 0.44 6.55 0.82
N GLU A 19 -0.20 6.56 -0.33
CA GLU A 19 -1.63 6.85 -0.47
C GLU A 19 -2.48 5.80 0.24
N LEU A 20 -2.10 4.52 0.11
CA LEU A 20 -2.74 3.42 0.82
C LEU A 20 -2.55 3.54 2.33
N ALA A 21 -1.34 3.83 2.81
CA ALA A 21 -1.09 4.05 4.23
C ALA A 21 -1.93 5.21 4.80
N THR A 22 -2.06 6.28 4.02
CA THR A 22 -2.91 7.44 4.36
C THR A 22 -4.37 7.04 4.47
N LEU A 23 -4.89 6.24 3.52
CA LEU A 23 -6.27 5.78 3.54
C LEU A 23 -6.54 4.83 4.72
N ILE A 24 -5.63 3.88 4.97
CA ILE A 24 -5.71 2.95 6.11
C ILE A 24 -5.78 3.73 7.43
N THR A 25 -4.92 4.72 7.59
CA THR A 25 -4.89 5.57 8.80
C THR A 25 -6.21 6.35 8.95
N LYS A 26 -6.72 6.97 7.88
CA LYS A 26 -8.00 7.70 7.89
C LYS A 26 -9.20 6.80 8.24
N LEU A 27 -9.14 5.52 7.89
CA LEU A 27 -10.17 4.52 8.22
C LEU A 27 -9.93 3.86 9.59
N GLY A 28 -8.99 4.36 10.39
CA GLY A 28 -8.72 3.88 11.74
C GLY A 28 -7.98 2.54 11.79
N GLY A 29 -7.23 2.19 10.75
CA GLY A 29 -6.33 1.03 10.72
C GLY A 29 -4.86 1.42 10.96
N VAL A 30 -4.01 0.41 11.13
CA VAL A 30 -2.56 0.56 11.29
C VAL A 30 -1.86 0.06 10.01
N PRO A 31 -1.24 0.94 9.20
CA PRO A 31 -0.56 0.50 7.99
C PRO A 31 0.73 -0.26 8.33
N TYR A 32 0.96 -1.38 7.66
CA TYR A 32 2.19 -2.17 7.73
C TYR A 32 2.81 -2.29 6.33
N PRO A 33 3.98 -1.67 6.07
CA PRO A 33 4.65 -1.81 4.78
C PRO A 33 5.26 -3.22 4.68
N ALA A 34 4.65 -4.08 3.86
CA ALA A 34 5.18 -5.41 3.59
C ALA A 34 6.15 -5.36 2.39
N PRO A 35 7.04 -6.35 2.23
CA PRO A 35 7.80 -6.51 1.01
C PRO A 35 6.87 -6.55 -0.21
N ALA A 36 7.08 -5.64 -1.16
CA ALA A 36 6.26 -5.49 -2.35
C ALA A 36 7.13 -5.47 -3.61
N VAL A 37 6.59 -6.01 -4.70
CA VAL A 37 7.26 -5.94 -6.01
C VAL A 37 7.17 -4.53 -6.58
N ARG A 38 8.25 -4.05 -7.19
CA ARG A 38 8.27 -2.79 -7.91
C ARG A 38 8.21 -3.04 -9.41
N GLU A 39 7.40 -2.27 -10.12
CA GLU A 39 7.43 -2.26 -11.58
C GLU A 39 8.82 -1.82 -12.09
N VAL A 40 9.36 -2.60 -13.02
CA VAL A 40 10.63 -2.31 -13.68
C VAL A 40 10.32 -1.96 -15.13
N LEU A 41 10.58 -0.71 -15.50
CA LEU A 41 10.44 -0.26 -16.88
C LEU A 41 11.37 -1.07 -17.77
N ARG A 42 10.80 -1.82 -18.71
CA ARG A 42 11.55 -2.46 -19.80
C ARG A 42 11.61 -1.46 -20.95
N ARG A 43 12.82 -1.18 -21.44
CA ARG A 43 12.99 -0.52 -22.73
C ARG A 43 12.80 -1.59 -23.79
N ASP A 44 11.91 -1.35 -24.75
CA ASP A 44 11.82 -2.20 -25.94
C ASP A 44 13.20 -2.27 -26.59
N GLN A 45 13.79 -3.45 -26.61
CA GLN A 45 14.99 -3.73 -27.39
C GLN A 45 14.52 -4.05 -28.80
N ARG A 46 14.76 -3.10 -29.73
CA ARG A 46 14.54 -3.28 -31.17
C ARG A 46 15.42 -4.39 -31.73
#